data_AF-A0A7C9CTB8-F1
#
_entry.id   AF-A0A7C9CTB8-F1
#
_cell.length_a   1.000
_cell.length_b   1.000
_cell.length_c   1.000
_cell.angle_alpha   90.00
_cell.angle_beta   90.00
_cell.angle_gamma   90.00
#
_symmetry.space_group_name_H-M   'P 1'
#
loop_
_entity.id
_entity.type
_entity.pdbx_description
1 polymer ?
#
loop_
_entity_poly.entity_id
_entity_poly.type
_entity_poly.pdbx_seq_one_letter_code
_entity_poly.pdbx_strand_id
1 'polypeptide(L)'
;VVVELKVSDLLVLVKEVVLPLAIRAFVTYSRCNAALELLRLCTNALETADQAFVTPVDKWLDKSLCWRPVHTNAQLNPSLWQDMALARATVLETRAKLMLRGGQFDIADDLVRKAIFIRTSISGENHPDTLSAKETLAKITRLLANVKAHTSS
;
A
#
# COMPACT_ATOMS: atom_id res chain seq x y z
N VAL A 1 0.41 -5.03 -22.30
CA VAL A 1 1.64 -4.30 -22.68
C VAL A 1 1.70 -2.86 -22.16
N VAL A 2 0.95 -1.88 -22.68
CA VAL A 2 1.11 -0.45 -22.25
C VAL A 2 0.81 -0.24 -20.76
N VAL A 3 -0.21 -0.92 -20.21
CA VAL A 3 -0.57 -0.82 -18.78
C VAL A 3 0.45 -1.52 -17.89
N GLU A 4 0.92 -2.71 -18.26
CA GLU A 4 1.94 -3.46 -17.52
C GLU A 4 3.25 -2.69 -17.44
N LEU A 5 3.72 -2.11 -18.56
CA LEU A 5 4.95 -1.32 -18.61
C LEU A 5 4.86 -0.13 -17.62
N LYS A 6 3.72 0.57 -17.62
CA LYS A 6 3.47 1.68 -16.69
C LYS A 6 3.46 1.25 -15.22
N VAL A 7 2.93 0.06 -14.91
CA VAL A 7 2.93 -0.45 -13.53
C VAL A 7 4.33 -0.87 -13.12
N SER A 8 5.08 -1.57 -13.96
CA SER A 8 6.48 -1.92 -13.67
C SER A 8 7.32 -0.68 -13.37
N ASP A 9 7.19 0.37 -14.18
CA ASP A 9 7.87 1.65 -13.96
C ASP A 9 7.45 2.29 -12.63
N LEU A 10 6.15 2.24 -12.30
CA LEU A 10 5.65 2.71 -11.01
C LEU A 10 6.27 1.93 -9.85
N LEU A 11 6.36 0.59 -9.91
CA LEU A 11 6.97 -0.22 -8.85
C LEU A 11 8.44 0.12 -8.63
N VAL A 12 9.20 0.31 -9.71
CA VAL A 12 10.59 0.77 -9.64
C VAL A 12 10.67 2.15 -8.99
N LEU A 13 9.82 3.09 -9.42
CA LEU A 13 9.76 4.43 -8.84
C LEU A 13 9.44 4.39 -7.34
N VAL A 14 8.49 3.55 -6.92
CA VAL A 14 8.11 3.40 -5.52
C VAL A 14 9.31 2.95 -4.68
N LYS A 15 9.97 1.88 -5.12
CA LYS A 15 11.05 1.23 -4.40
C LYS A 15 12.32 2.09 -4.35
N GLU A 16 12.74 2.61 -5.50
CA GLU A 16 14.05 3.26 -5.64
C GLU A 16 14.01 4.76 -5.32
N VAL A 17 12.84 5.40 -5.40
CA VAL A 17 12.74 6.86 -5.25
C VAL A 17 11.77 7.25 -4.13
N VAL A 18 10.50 6.84 -4.21
CA VAL A 18 9.45 7.35 -3.32
C VAL A 18 9.73 7.00 -1.86
N LEU A 19 9.96 5.71 -1.57
CA LEU A 19 10.18 5.25 -0.20
C LEU A 19 11.46 5.85 0.41
N PRO A 20 12.64 5.80 -0.23
CA PRO A 20 13.85 6.41 0.32
C PRO A 20 13.72 7.92 0.51
N LEU A 21 13.14 8.62 -0.46
CA LEU A 21 12.99 10.07 -0.40
C LEU A 21 12.04 10.50 0.73
N ALA A 22 10.88 9.84 0.87
CA ALA A 22 9.93 10.15 1.92
C ALA A 22 10.52 9.92 3.31
N ILE A 23 11.20 8.79 3.51
CA ILE A 23 11.86 8.47 4.79
C ILE A 23 12.94 9.51 5.12
N ARG A 24 13.83 9.79 4.16
CA ARG A 24 14.92 10.77 4.33
C ARG A 24 14.37 12.16 4.62
N ALA A 25 13.42 12.64 3.81
CA ALA A 25 12.84 13.97 3.98
C ALA A 25 12.13 14.12 5.33
N PHE A 26 11.38 13.10 5.77
CA PHE A 26 10.70 13.14 7.07
C PHE A 26 11.68 13.22 8.24
N VAL A 27 12.78 12.46 8.17
CA VAL A 27 13.82 12.43 9.21
C VAL A 27 14.63 13.73 9.21
N THR A 28 15.03 14.23 8.04
CA THR A 28 15.85 15.44 7.93
C THR A 28 15.08 16.72 8.26
N TYR A 29 13.81 16.81 7.89
CA TYR A 29 13.02 18.06 8.01
C TYR A 29 11.89 17.97 9.04
N SER A 30 12.08 17.20 10.12
CA SER A 30 11.18 17.12 11.28
C SER A 30 9.68 17.09 10.95
N ARG A 31 9.18 15.91 10.55
CA ARG A 31 7.76 15.69 10.19
C ARG A 31 7.33 16.43 8.93
N CYS A 32 8.15 16.34 7.89
CA CYS A 32 7.87 16.93 6.58
C CYS A 32 6.52 16.44 6.01
N ASN A 33 5.53 17.33 5.96
CA ASN A 33 4.21 17.03 5.39
C ASN A 33 4.29 16.61 3.92
N ALA A 34 5.25 17.16 3.16
CA ALA A 34 5.46 16.77 1.77
C ALA A 34 5.86 15.29 1.63
N ALA A 35 6.61 14.74 2.59
CA ALA A 35 6.94 13.31 2.61
C ALA A 35 5.68 12.44 2.85
N LEU A 36 4.77 12.89 3.72
CA LEU A 36 3.51 12.20 3.99
C LEU A 36 2.54 12.26 2.81
N GLU A 37 2.45 13.42 2.16
CA GLU A 37 1.64 13.60 0.95
C GLU A 37 2.20 12.82 -0.23
N LEU A 38 3.53 12.77 -0.39
CA LEU A 38 4.17 11.91 -1.39
C LEU A 38 3.76 10.44 -1.22
N LEU A 39 3.80 9.91 0.01
CA LEU A 39 3.37 8.54 0.29
C LEU A 39 1.87 8.35 0.02
N ARG A 40 1.02 9.34 0.36
CA ARG A 40 -0.42 9.29 0.07
C ARG A 40 -0.70 9.25 -1.43
N LEU A 41 -0.09 10.15 -2.21
CA LEU A 41 -0.25 10.19 -3.66
C LEU A 41 0.22 8.87 -4.30
N CYS A 42 1.32 8.31 -3.79
CA CYS A 42 1.80 7.01 -4.21
C CYS A 42 0.80 5.88 -3.90
N THR A 43 0.16 5.88 -2.72
CA THR A 43 -0.91 4.92 -2.41
C THR A 43 -2.07 5.03 -3.40
N ASN A 44 -2.54 6.26 -3.67
CA ASN A 44 -3.64 6.49 -4.61
C ASN A 44 -3.28 6.02 -6.04
N ALA A 45 -2.04 6.25 -6.48
CA ALA A 45 -1.57 5.80 -7.79
C ALA A 45 -1.57 4.27 -7.90
N LEU A 46 -1.12 3.56 -6.85
CA LEU A 46 -1.16 2.10 -6.78
C LEU A 46 -2.60 1.56 -6.72
N GLU A 47 -3.50 2.22 -5.99
CA GLU A 47 -4.94 1.86 -5.97
C GLU A 47 -5.60 2.06 -7.33
N THR A 48 -5.26 3.14 -8.04
CA THR A 48 -5.75 3.39 -9.40
C THR A 48 -5.24 2.32 -10.37
N ALA A 49 -3.98 1.91 -10.22
CA ALA A 49 -3.38 0.84 -11.02
C ALA A 49 -4.02 -0.53 -10.70
N ASP A 50 -4.27 -0.85 -9.43
CA ASP A 50 -5.00 -2.04 -9.00
C ASP A 50 -6.40 -2.08 -9.63
N GLN A 51 -7.14 -0.96 -9.57
CA GLN A 51 -8.47 -0.90 -10.16
C GLN A 51 -8.42 -1.15 -11.67
N ALA A 52 -7.46 -0.55 -12.37
CA ALA A 52 -7.25 -0.79 -13.80
C ALA A 52 -6.84 -2.24 -14.12
N PHE A 53 -6.22 -2.94 -13.17
CA PHE A 53 -5.84 -4.35 -13.32
C PHE A 53 -7.02 -5.31 -13.19
N VAL A 54 -7.96 -4.99 -12.31
CA VAL A 54 -9.16 -5.79 -12.04
C VAL A 54 -10.30 -5.44 -13.00
N THR A 55 -10.33 -4.22 -13.56
CA THR A 55 -11.31 -3.88 -14.60
C THR A 55 -11.12 -4.78 -15.82
N PRO A 56 -12.19 -5.42 -16.31
CA PRO A 56 -12.11 -6.25 -17.49
C PRO A 56 -11.65 -5.44 -18.71
N VAL A 57 -10.78 -6.02 -19.54
CA VAL A 57 -10.35 -5.34 -20.76
C VAL A 57 -11.54 -5.34 -21.72
N ASP A 58 -12.15 -4.18 -21.95
CA ASP A 58 -13.15 -3.98 -22.99
C ASP A 58 -12.49 -4.15 -24.37
N LYS A 59 -12.25 -5.40 -24.78
CA LYS A 59 -12.04 -5.69 -26.19
C LYS A 59 -13.39 -5.58 -26.86
N TRP A 60 -13.59 -4.43 -27.52
CA TRP A 60 -14.70 -4.09 -28.39
C TRP A 60 -14.70 -4.95 -29.68
N LEU A 61 -14.55 -6.27 -29.56
CA LEU A 61 -14.64 -7.22 -30.66
C LEU A 61 -15.55 -8.37 -30.26
N ASP A 62 -16.63 -8.47 -31.05
CA ASP A 62 -17.62 -9.54 -31.14
C ASP A 62 -18.75 -9.58 -30.11
N LYS A 63 -19.80 -8.80 -30.43
CA LYS A 63 -21.20 -9.05 -30.06
C LYS A 63 -21.73 -10.46 -30.46
N SER A 64 -20.90 -11.38 -30.98
CA SER A 64 -21.31 -12.71 -31.43
C SER A 64 -20.72 -13.87 -30.61
N LEU A 65 -19.80 -13.63 -29.69
CA LEU A 65 -19.15 -14.70 -28.92
C LEU A 65 -19.50 -14.61 -27.43
N CYS A 66 -20.76 -14.93 -27.13
CA CYS A 66 -21.10 -15.41 -25.79
C CYS A 66 -20.16 -16.59 -25.45
N TRP A 67 -19.73 -16.69 -24.19
CA TRP A 67 -18.95 -17.78 -23.58
C TRP A 67 -17.42 -17.64 -23.43
N ARG A 68 -16.77 -16.53 -23.78
CA ARG A 68 -15.35 -16.34 -23.37
C ARG A 68 -15.25 -15.67 -22.00
N PRO A 69 -14.49 -16.22 -21.03
CA PRO A 69 -14.22 -15.53 -19.77
C PRO A 69 -13.59 -14.17 -20.05
N VAL A 70 -14.14 -13.11 -19.46
CA VAL A 70 -13.52 -11.79 -19.60
C VAL A 70 -12.22 -11.81 -18.80
N HIS A 71 -11.09 -11.77 -19.49
CA HIS A 71 -9.78 -11.79 -18.86
C HIS A 71 -9.40 -10.39 -18.36
N THR A 72 -9.12 -10.28 -17.07
CA THR A 72 -8.57 -9.05 -16.45
C THR A 72 -7.05 -9.05 -16.53
N ASN A 73 -6.40 -7.89 -16.48
CA ASN A 73 -4.92 -7.84 -16.46
C ASN A 73 -4.34 -8.53 -15.22
N ALA A 74 -5.08 -8.55 -14.10
CA ALA A 74 -4.71 -9.30 -12.90
C ALA A 74 -4.69 -10.82 -13.14
N GLN A 75 -5.63 -11.36 -13.93
CA GLN A 75 -5.63 -12.78 -14.30
C GLN A 75 -4.50 -13.12 -15.29
N LEU A 76 -4.18 -12.18 -16.19
CA LEU A 76 -3.13 -12.35 -17.18
C LEU A 76 -1.73 -12.22 -16.56
N ASN A 77 -1.57 -11.40 -15.52
CA ASN A 77 -0.29 -11.12 -14.87
C ASN A 77 -0.40 -11.19 -13.33
N PRO A 78 -0.63 -12.39 -12.76
CA PRO A 78 -0.88 -12.54 -11.33
C PRO A 78 0.31 -12.12 -10.47
N SER A 79 1.55 -12.36 -10.92
CA SER A 79 2.76 -11.92 -10.21
C SER A 79 2.87 -10.40 -10.14
N LEU A 80 2.69 -9.71 -11.27
CA LEU A 80 2.76 -8.25 -11.32
C LEU A 80 1.67 -7.60 -10.45
N TRP A 81 0.48 -8.19 -10.41
CA TRP A 81 -0.60 -7.75 -9.53
C TRP A 81 -0.25 -7.96 -8.04
N GLN A 82 0.32 -9.12 -7.68
CA GLN A 82 0.80 -9.37 -6.32
C GLN A 82 1.92 -8.40 -5.92
N ASP A 83 2.90 -8.16 -6.79
CA ASP A 83 4.00 -7.22 -6.57
C ASP A 83 3.48 -5.80 -6.34
N MET A 84 2.48 -5.39 -7.11
CA MET A 84 1.82 -4.08 -6.96
C MET A 84 1.09 -3.96 -5.63
N ALA A 85 0.33 -4.97 -5.24
CA ALA A 85 -0.36 -4.98 -3.96
C ALA A 85 0.63 -4.99 -2.78
N LEU A 86 1.74 -5.75 -2.86
CA LEU A 86 2.81 -5.74 -1.85
C LEU A 86 3.54 -4.39 -1.79
N ALA A 87 3.76 -3.73 -2.93
CA ALA A 87 4.29 -2.36 -2.95
C ALA A 87 3.34 -1.40 -2.23
N ARG A 88 2.02 -1.50 -2.45
CA ARG A 88 1.02 -0.70 -1.72
C ARG A 88 1.09 -0.95 -0.22
N ALA A 89 1.18 -2.22 0.20
CA ALA A 89 1.34 -2.55 1.62
C ALA A 89 2.60 -1.90 2.23
N THR A 90 3.70 -1.87 1.49
CA THR A 90 4.96 -1.26 1.93
C THR A 90 4.85 0.26 2.06
N VAL A 91 4.18 0.93 1.12
CA VAL A 91 3.90 2.38 1.20
C VAL A 91 2.99 2.70 2.38
N LEU A 92 1.92 1.92 2.57
CA LEU A 92 0.99 2.06 3.69
C LEU A 92 1.69 1.90 5.05
N GLU A 93 2.47 0.84 5.23
CA GLU A 93 3.22 0.60 6.46
C GLU A 93 4.26 1.71 6.71
N THR A 94 4.97 2.16 5.68
CA THR A 94 5.92 3.26 5.78
C THR A 94 5.22 4.52 6.26
N ARG A 95 4.09 4.88 5.63
CA ARG A 95 3.28 6.03 6.05
C ARG A 95 2.78 5.86 7.49
N ALA A 96 2.32 4.67 7.87
CA ALA A 96 1.91 4.37 9.25
C ALA A 96 3.06 4.61 10.26
N LYS A 97 4.27 4.14 9.96
CA LYS A 97 5.46 4.36 10.79
C LYS A 97 5.82 5.84 10.92
N LEU A 98 5.64 6.64 9.87
CA LEU A 98 5.87 8.09 9.93
C LEU A 98 4.75 8.81 10.70
N MET A 99 3.48 8.45 10.50
CA MET A 99 2.34 8.98 11.27
C MET A 99 2.49 8.69 12.77
N LEU A 100 2.93 7.47 13.12
CA LEU A 100 3.26 7.07 14.49
C LEU A 100 4.32 7.99 15.11
N ARG A 101 5.40 8.31 14.40
CA ARG A 101 6.43 9.28 14.85
C ARG A 101 5.89 10.71 14.93
N GLY A 102 4.87 11.02 14.14
CA GLY A 102 4.13 12.28 14.16
C GLY A 102 3.11 12.42 15.30
N GLY A 103 2.85 11.34 16.06
CA GLY A 103 1.80 11.30 17.09
C GLY A 103 0.39 11.08 16.56
N GLN A 104 0.22 10.82 15.26
CA GLN A 104 -1.07 10.59 14.61
C GLN A 104 -1.43 9.09 14.68
N PHE A 105 -1.74 8.62 15.89
CA PHE A 105 -1.87 7.19 16.17
C PHE A 105 -3.09 6.53 15.50
N ASP A 106 -4.23 7.22 15.42
CA ASP A 106 -5.44 6.67 14.79
C ASP A 106 -5.23 6.43 13.29
N ILE A 107 -4.58 7.38 12.60
CA ILE A 107 -4.24 7.25 11.18
C ILE A 107 -3.21 6.12 10.98
N ALA A 108 -2.23 6.02 11.87
CA ALA A 108 -1.24 4.95 11.81
C ALA A 108 -1.87 3.56 11.98
N ASP A 109 -2.85 3.41 12.88
CA ASP A 109 -3.58 2.15 13.13
C ASP A 109 -4.35 1.70 11.88
N ASP A 110 -5.13 2.60 11.26
CA ASP A 110 -5.88 2.28 10.04
C ASP A 110 -4.94 1.84 8.89
N LEU A 111 -3.86 2.59 8.66
CA LEU A 111 -2.92 2.31 7.58
C LEU A 111 -2.19 0.98 7.77
N VAL A 112 -1.73 0.66 8.99
CA VAL A 112 -1.00 -0.60 9.23
C VAL A 112 -1.92 -1.81 9.15
N ARG A 113 -3.21 -1.69 9.54
CA ARG A 113 -4.19 -2.77 9.38
C ARG A 113 -4.43 -3.11 7.91
N LYS A 114 -4.52 -2.09 7.05
CA LYS A 114 -4.60 -2.29 5.58
C LYS A 114 -3.36 -2.99 5.04
N ALA A 115 -2.17 -2.61 5.50
CA ALA A 115 -0.93 -3.28 5.10
C ALA A 115 -0.88 -4.76 5.55
N ILE A 116 -1.31 -5.06 6.79
CA ILE A 116 -1.41 -6.44 7.31
C ILE A 116 -2.38 -7.24 6.46
N PHE A 117 -3.59 -6.71 6.18
CA PHE A 117 -4.58 -7.41 5.36
C PHE A 117 -4.01 -7.84 4.02
N ILE A 118 -3.36 -6.91 3.30
CA ILE A 118 -2.76 -7.20 1.99
C ILE A 118 -1.67 -8.27 2.10
N ARG A 119 -0.74 -8.15 3.06
CA ARG A 119 0.36 -9.10 3.22
C ARG A 119 -0.09 -10.48 3.68
N THR A 120 -1.10 -10.55 4.56
CA THR A 120 -1.72 -11.82 4.95
C THR A 120 -2.38 -12.49 3.73
N SER A 121 -3.09 -11.72 2.89
CA SER A 121 -3.74 -12.28 1.69
C SER A 121 -2.76 -12.78 0.63
N ILE A 122 -1.59 -12.13 0.47
CA ILE A 122 -0.63 -12.47 -0.60
C ILE A 122 0.45 -13.44 -0.12
N SER A 123 1.05 -13.16 1.04
CA SER A 123 2.24 -13.86 1.52
C SER A 123 1.96 -14.78 2.72
N GLY A 124 0.79 -14.64 3.35
CA GLY A 124 0.38 -15.42 4.51
C GLY A 124 0.73 -14.79 5.86
N GLU A 125 0.15 -15.37 6.90
CA GLU A 125 0.13 -14.82 8.27
C GLU A 125 1.50 -14.83 8.97
N ASN A 126 2.36 -15.77 8.57
CA ASN A 126 3.68 -16.03 9.16
C ASN A 126 4.83 -15.44 8.33
N HIS A 127 4.54 -14.74 7.23
CA HIS A 127 5.57 -14.10 6.42
C HIS A 127 6.29 -13.00 7.23
N PRO A 128 7.63 -12.84 7.11
CA PRO A 128 8.37 -11.83 7.88
C PRO A 128 7.80 -10.42 7.77
N ASP A 129 7.37 -10.00 6.57
CA ASP A 129 6.78 -8.67 6.37
C ASP A 129 5.40 -8.52 7.02
N THR A 130 4.63 -9.61 7.14
CA THR A 130 3.34 -9.62 7.84
C THR A 130 3.57 -9.48 9.34
N LEU A 131 4.55 -10.21 9.88
CA LEU A 131 4.94 -10.13 11.28
C LEU A 131 5.46 -8.73 11.64
N SER A 132 6.31 -8.13 10.80
CA SER A 132 6.82 -6.77 11.03
C SER A 132 5.70 -5.71 11.04
N ALA A 133 4.69 -5.86 10.18
CA ALA A 133 3.53 -4.98 10.20
C ALA A 133 2.69 -5.16 11.48
N LYS A 134 2.52 -6.39 11.98
CA LYS A 134 1.83 -6.65 13.26
C LYS A 134 2.58 -6.09 14.46
N GLU A 135 3.90 -6.15 14.47
CA GLU A 135 4.72 -5.51 15.51
C GLU A 135 4.52 -3.99 15.51
N THR A 136 4.42 -3.39 14.32
CA THR A 136 4.09 -1.97 14.16
C THR A 136 2.70 -1.67 14.74
N LEU A 137 1.69 -2.50 14.46
CA LEU A 137 0.35 -2.38 15.03
C LEU A 137 0.34 -2.51 16.56
N ALA A 138 1.08 -3.47 17.12
CA ALA A 138 1.20 -3.65 18.56
C ALA A 138 1.78 -2.40 19.24
N LYS A 139 2.80 -1.79 18.63
CA LYS A 139 3.38 -0.53 19.10
C LYS A 139 2.37 0.63 19.07
N ILE A 140 1.60 0.76 18.00
CA ILE A 140 0.55 1.78 17.87
C ILE A 140 -0.53 1.59 18.93
N THR A 141 -1.01 0.37 19.10
CA THR A 141 -2.08 0.04 20.06
C THR A 141 -1.66 0.38 21.50
N ARG A 142 -0.42 0.07 21.89
CA ARG A 142 0.13 0.43 23.20
C ARG A 142 0.13 1.95 23.42
N LEU A 143 0.50 2.72 22.41
CA LEU A 143 0.52 4.18 22.50
C LEU A 143 -0.89 4.77 22.57
N LEU A 144 -1.84 4.23 21.79
CA LEU A 144 -3.25 4.63 21.87
C LEU A 144 -3.84 4.38 23.26
N ALA A 145 -3.57 3.22 23.85
CA ALA A 145 -4.01 2.91 25.21
C ALA A 145 -3.46 3.92 26.23
N ASN A 146 -2.18 4.27 26.12
CA ASN A 146 -1.56 5.26 27.00
C ASN A 146 -2.20 6.64 26.83
N VAL A 147 -2.41 7.12 25.60
CA VAL A 147 -3.06 8.42 25.36
C VAL A 147 -4.47 8.45 25.97
N LYS A 148 -5.26 7.40 25.75
CA LYS A 148 -6.63 7.31 26.30
C LYS A 148 -6.67 7.32 27.82
N ALA A 149 -5.68 6.70 28.47
CA ALA A 149 -5.56 6.73 29.93
C ALA A 149 -5.28 8.15 30.46
N HIS A 150 -4.43 8.92 29.77
CA HIS A 150 -4.09 10.29 30.17
C HIS A 150 -5.21 11.30 29.89
N THR A 151 -6.03 11.09 28.85
CA THR A 151 -7.15 11.99 28.51
C THR A 151 -8.42 11.74 29.34
N SER A 152 -8.49 10.59 30.03
CA SER A 152 -9.64 10.21 30.88
C SER A 152 -9.42 10.53 32.37
N SER A 153 -8.27 11.12 32.72
CA SER A 153 -7.91 11.57 34.08
C SER A 153 -8.00 13.10 34.16
#